data_AF-A0A7Y4TW79-F1
#
_entry.id   AF-A0A7Y4TW79-F1
#
_cell.length_a   1.000
_cell.length_b   1.000
_cell.length_c   1.000
_cell.angle_alpha   90.00
_cell.angle_beta   90.00
_cell.angle_gamma   90.00
#
_symmetry.space_group_name_H-M   'P 1'
#
loop_
_entity.id
_entity.type
_entity.pdbx_description
1 polymer ?
#
loop_
_entity_poly.entity_id
_entity_poly.type
_entity_poly.pdbx_seq_one_letter_code
_entity_poly.pdbx_strand_id
1 'polypeptide(L)'
;MKNVTVFALLLMAIAGGCGTATDDIAEFIPGTYVREGINEFGKEYDTLVISIQNKEAKQYKIVNKWLFARQVDGEVKEPEYKIKETSAIYNSDNKLLEESETLDHYSFDTKENLLFDGTNKYKKIK
;
A
#
# COMPACT_ATOMS: atom_id res chain seq x y z
N MET A 1 -38.36 -43.16 -4.39
CA MET A 1 -38.42 -41.91 -3.60
C MET A 1 -37.22 -41.69 -2.66
N LYS A 2 -36.45 -42.72 -2.26
CA LYS A 2 -35.27 -42.57 -1.38
C LYS A 2 -34.03 -41.95 -2.09
N ASN A 3 -33.89 -42.14 -3.40
CA ASN A 3 -32.69 -41.69 -4.14
C ASN A 3 -32.69 -40.19 -4.47
N VAL A 4 -33.87 -39.54 -4.45
CA VAL A 4 -34.02 -38.09 -4.68
C VAL A 4 -33.58 -37.31 -3.42
N THR A 5 -33.82 -37.87 -2.24
CA THR A 5 -33.47 -37.25 -0.95
C THR A 5 -31.95 -37.20 -0.73
N VAL A 6 -31.20 -38.18 -1.24
CA VAL A 6 -29.73 -38.22 -1.13
C VAL A 6 -29.06 -37.17 -2.04
N PHE A 7 -29.61 -36.92 -3.23
CA PHE A 7 -29.09 -35.88 -4.13
C PHE A 7 -29.33 -34.46 -3.60
N ALA A 8 -30.45 -34.21 -2.92
CA ALA A 8 -30.75 -32.91 -2.32
C ALA A 8 -29.80 -32.55 -1.15
N LEU A 9 -29.34 -33.55 -0.39
CA LEU A 9 -28.37 -33.38 0.70
C LEU A 9 -26.94 -33.08 0.19
N LEU A 10 -26.57 -33.62 -0.97
CA LEU A 10 -25.25 -33.38 -1.57
C LEU A 10 -25.11 -31.96 -2.15
N LEU A 11 -26.20 -31.37 -2.63
CA LEU A 11 -26.23 -29.99 -3.15
C LEU A 11 -26.15 -28.92 -2.04
N MET A 12 -26.63 -29.19 -0.82
CA MET A 12 -26.52 -28.25 0.30
C MET A 12 -25.10 -28.15 0.90
N ALA A 13 -24.26 -29.16 0.70
CA ALA A 13 -22.89 -29.16 1.22
C ALA A 13 -21.93 -28.21 0.47
N ILE A 14 -22.29 -27.78 -0.75
CA ILE A 14 -21.44 -26.93 -1.61
C ILE A 14 -21.70 -25.43 -1.36
N ALA A 15 -22.78 -25.08 -0.65
CA ALA A 15 -23.16 -23.69 -0.39
C ALA A 15 -22.48 -23.05 0.84
N GLY A 16 -21.65 -23.80 1.58
CA GLY A 16 -20.99 -23.31 2.80
C GLY A 16 -19.63 -22.61 2.58
N GLY A 17 -19.20 -22.41 1.34
CA GLY A 17 -17.87 -21.91 1.00
C GLY A 17 -17.78 -20.40 0.77
N CYS A 18 -18.50 -19.56 1.52
CA CYS A 18 -18.23 -18.11 1.51
C CYS A 18 -17.46 -17.75 2.79
N GLY A 19 -16.21 -18.22 2.85
CA GLY A 19 -15.27 -17.68 3.83
C GLY A 19 -14.97 -16.25 3.45
N THR A 20 -15.20 -15.30 4.36
CA THR A 20 -14.67 -13.94 4.25
C THR A 20 -13.15 -14.03 4.33
N ALA A 21 -12.50 -14.30 3.19
CA ALA A 21 -11.06 -14.20 3.10
C ALA A 21 -10.69 -12.75 3.44
N THR A 22 -9.98 -12.57 4.55
CA THR A 22 -9.43 -11.28 4.95
C THR A 22 -8.46 -10.84 3.85
N ASP A 23 -8.64 -9.62 3.34
CA ASP A 23 -7.75 -9.04 2.33
C ASP A 23 -6.43 -8.65 3.01
N ASP A 24 -5.49 -9.58 2.98
CA ASP A 24 -4.16 -9.53 3.59
C ASP A 24 -3.35 -8.32 3.11
N ILE A 25 -3.60 -7.83 1.89
CA ILE A 25 -3.02 -6.57 1.41
C ILE A 25 -3.66 -5.38 2.13
N ALA A 26 -5.00 -5.33 2.26
CA ALA A 26 -5.68 -4.22 2.92
C ALA A 26 -5.24 -4.05 4.39
N GLU A 27 -4.98 -5.16 5.09
CA GLU A 27 -4.43 -5.15 6.44
C GLU A 27 -2.96 -4.72 6.47
N PHE A 28 -2.21 -4.98 5.39
CA PHE A 28 -0.82 -4.59 5.26
C PHE A 28 -0.63 -3.10 4.90
N ILE A 29 -1.57 -2.44 4.23
CA ILE A 29 -1.42 -1.05 3.74
C ILE A 29 -1.14 -0.01 4.86
N PRO A 30 -1.83 -0.01 6.01
CA PRO A 30 -1.57 0.98 7.04
C PRO A 30 -0.17 0.78 7.64
N GLY A 31 0.62 1.86 7.73
CA GLY A 31 1.94 1.79 8.32
C GLY A 31 2.86 2.94 7.96
N THR A 32 4.12 2.80 8.37
CA THR A 32 5.21 3.73 8.01
C THR A 32 6.18 3.02 7.09
N TYR A 33 6.48 3.66 5.96
CA TYR A 33 7.35 3.16 4.92
C TYR A 33 8.48 4.16 4.70
N VAL A 34 9.70 3.65 4.56
CA VAL A 34 10.88 4.49 4.36
C VAL A 34 11.67 4.02 3.15
N ARG A 35 12.33 4.96 2.49
CA ARG A 35 13.34 4.66 1.47
C ARG A 35 14.49 5.65 1.56
N GLU A 36 15.60 5.22 0.99
CA GLU A 36 16.75 6.07 0.73
C GLU A 36 17.06 6.01 -0.77
N GLY A 37 17.35 7.16 -1.36
CA GLY A 37 17.80 7.30 -2.74
C GLY A 37 19.15 8.00 -2.78
N ILE A 38 20.03 7.57 -3.68
CA ILE A 38 21.30 8.25 -3.95
C ILE A 38 21.36 8.49 -5.45
N ASN A 39 21.56 9.73 -5.86
CA ASN A 39 21.78 10.12 -7.24
C ASN A 39 22.97 11.08 -7.35
N GLU A 40 23.24 11.56 -8.56
CA GLU A 40 24.36 12.46 -8.84
C GLU A 40 24.22 13.85 -8.17
N PHE A 41 23.03 14.21 -7.69
CA PHE A 41 22.71 15.51 -7.10
C PHE A 41 22.60 15.48 -5.57
N GLY A 42 22.56 14.30 -4.95
CA GLY A 42 22.46 14.18 -3.51
C GLY A 42 21.80 12.90 -3.02
N LYS A 43 21.30 12.97 -1.78
CA LYS A 43 20.60 11.89 -1.11
C LYS A 43 19.16 12.28 -0.82
N GLU A 44 18.25 11.35 -1.09
CA GLU A 44 16.82 11.44 -0.84
C GLU A 44 16.46 10.53 0.32
N TYR A 45 15.69 11.04 1.28
CA TYR A 45 15.10 10.23 2.34
C TYR A 45 13.60 10.53 2.37
N ASP A 46 12.81 9.53 1.99
CA ASP A 46 11.36 9.67 1.96
C ASP A 46 10.76 8.80 3.06
N THR A 47 9.82 9.39 3.79
CA THR A 47 8.97 8.68 4.74
C THR A 47 7.51 8.84 4.32
N LEU A 48 6.90 7.72 3.94
CA LEU A 48 5.50 7.63 3.60
C LEU A 48 4.74 7.03 4.79
N VAL A 49 3.75 7.77 5.31
CA VAL A 49 2.84 7.27 6.36
C VAL A 49 1.47 7.08 5.74
N ILE A 50 0.98 5.85 5.76
CA ILE A 50 -0.36 5.51 5.26
C ILE A 50 -1.24 5.12 6.45
N SER A 51 -2.40 5.73 6.55
CA SER A 51 -3.37 5.49 7.63
C SER A 51 -4.78 5.34 7.08
N ILE A 52 -5.62 4.58 7.77
CA ILE A 52 -7.02 4.41 7.37
C ILE A 52 -7.75 5.74 7.59
N GLN A 53 -8.40 6.25 6.54
CA GLN A 53 -9.27 7.43 6.62
C GLN A 53 -10.74 7.03 6.71
N ASN A 54 -11.18 6.08 5.87
CA ASN A 54 -12.50 5.47 5.93
C ASN A 54 -12.40 4.00 5.53
N LYS A 55 -12.65 3.10 6.49
CA LYS A 55 -12.51 1.65 6.28
C LYS A 55 -13.56 1.08 5.31
N GLU A 56 -14.80 1.56 5.38
CA GLU A 56 -15.91 1.07 4.54
C GLU A 56 -15.69 1.45 3.07
N ALA A 57 -15.20 2.68 2.84
CA ALA A 57 -14.86 3.18 1.51
C ALA A 57 -13.47 2.76 1.03
N LYS A 58 -12.72 1.95 1.81
CA LYS A 58 -11.32 1.58 1.53
C LYS A 58 -10.43 2.80 1.22
N GLN A 59 -10.68 3.89 1.94
CA GLN A 59 -9.98 5.14 1.77
C GLN A 59 -8.87 5.28 2.81
N TYR A 60 -7.71 5.73 2.34
CA TYR A 60 -6.51 5.92 3.13
C TYR A 60 -6.05 7.37 3.03
N LYS A 61 -5.46 7.89 4.11
CA LYS A 61 -4.68 9.11 4.11
C LYS A 61 -3.22 8.76 3.91
N ILE A 62 -2.55 9.48 3.03
CA ILE A 62 -1.13 9.37 2.76
C ILE A 62 -0.44 10.68 3.17
N VAL A 63 0.59 10.58 4.00
CA VAL A 63 1.47 11.70 4.36
C VAL A 63 2.88 11.35 3.90
N ASN A 64 3.40 12.09 2.92
CA ASN A 64 4.73 11.90 2.40
C ASN A 64 5.66 13.01 2.89
N LYS A 65 6.75 12.64 3.56
CA LYS A 65 7.76 13.55 4.10
C LYS A 65 9.06 13.34 3.35
N TRP A 66 9.51 14.36 2.63
CA TRP A 66 10.68 14.32 1.78
C TRP A 66 11.79 15.12 2.44
N LEU A 67 12.98 14.53 2.49
CA LEU A 67 14.22 15.17 2.86
C LEU A 67 15.19 15.03 1.70
N PHE A 68 15.57 16.14 1.07
CA PHE A 68 16.57 16.17 0.02
C PHE A 68 17.84 16.87 0.50
N ALA A 69 18.91 16.09 0.68
CA ALA A 69 20.23 16.60 1.01
C ALA A 69 21.03 16.81 -0.28
N ARG A 70 20.98 18.05 -0.80
CA ARG A 70 21.65 18.43 -2.05
C ARG A 70 23.17 18.50 -1.87
N GLN A 71 23.90 17.96 -2.84
CA GLN A 71 25.35 18.08 -2.94
C GLN A 71 25.72 18.95 -4.16
N VAL A 72 26.51 20.01 -3.93
CA VAL A 72 27.05 20.87 -4.99
C VAL A 72 28.54 21.04 -4.75
N ASP A 73 29.37 20.73 -5.74
CA ASP A 73 30.83 20.81 -5.66
C ASP A 73 31.46 20.02 -4.49
N GLY A 74 30.82 18.93 -4.07
CA GLY A 74 31.26 18.10 -2.94
C GLY A 74 30.83 18.61 -1.56
N GLU A 75 30.18 19.78 -1.48
CA GLU A 75 29.62 20.32 -0.24
C GLU A 75 28.14 19.95 -0.09
N VAL A 76 27.78 19.44 1.09
CA VAL A 76 26.38 19.24 1.48
C VAL A 76 25.76 20.58 1.83
N LYS A 77 24.70 20.98 1.11
CA LYS A 77 23.94 22.18 1.41
C LYS A 77 22.83 21.90 2.43
N GLU A 78 22.25 22.96 2.98
CA GLU A 78 21.08 22.87 3.86
C GLU A 78 19.98 22.02 3.19
N PRO A 79 19.49 20.97 3.86
CA PRO A 79 18.50 20.08 3.29
C PRO A 79 17.16 20.75 3.05
N GLU A 80 16.48 20.36 1.97
CA GLU A 80 15.10 20.74 1.72
C GLU A 80 14.14 19.74 2.38
N TYR A 81 13.17 20.25 3.15
CA TYR A 81 12.11 19.46 3.74
C TYR A 81 10.77 19.80 3.11
N LYS A 82 10.03 18.79 2.63
CA LYS A 82 8.68 18.95 2.10
C LYS A 82 7.74 17.93 2.73
N ILE A 83 6.51 18.35 2.98
CA ILE A 83 5.43 17.47 3.43
C ILE A 83 4.28 17.62 2.44
N LYS A 84 3.83 16.50 1.87
CA LYS A 84 2.64 16.41 1.03
C LYS A 84 1.64 15.50 1.71
N GLU A 85 0.39 15.95 1.82
CA GLU A 85 -0.72 15.12 2.29
C GLU A 85 -1.67 14.88 1.13
N THR A 86 -2.18 13.65 1.02
CA THR A 86 -3.19 13.28 0.03
C THR A 86 -4.04 12.10 0.53
N SER A 87 -5.02 11.67 -0.27
CA SER A 87 -5.80 10.46 -0.06
C SER A 87 -5.57 9.43 -1.15
N ALA A 88 -5.94 8.18 -0.86
CA ALA A 88 -5.92 7.09 -1.81
C ALA A 88 -7.09 6.14 -1.60
N ILE A 89 -7.47 5.41 -2.65
CA ILE A 89 -8.52 4.40 -2.63
C ILE A 89 -7.91 3.05 -2.99
N TYR A 90 -8.17 2.05 -2.15
CA TYR A 90 -7.68 0.70 -2.41
C TYR A 90 -8.70 -0.12 -3.20
N ASN A 91 -8.25 -0.70 -4.30
CA ASN A 91 -9.02 -1.62 -5.11
C ASN A 91 -8.63 -3.08 -4.78
N SER A 92 -9.56 -3.82 -4.18
CA SER A 92 -9.33 -5.21 -3.80
C SER A 92 -9.21 -6.19 -4.96
N ASP A 93 -9.72 -5.83 -6.15
CA ASP A 93 -9.74 -6.72 -7.31
C ASP A 93 -8.35 -6.81 -7.95
N ASN A 94 -7.64 -5.67 -8.03
CA ASN A 94 -6.30 -5.59 -8.61
C ASN A 94 -5.18 -5.42 -7.57
N LYS A 95 -5.54 -5.29 -6.28
CA LYS A 95 -4.61 -5.13 -5.15
C LYS A 95 -3.73 -3.88 -5.24
N LEU A 96 -4.24 -2.81 -5.87
CA LEU A 96 -3.56 -1.53 -6.00
C LEU A 96 -4.22 -0.46 -5.11
N LEU A 97 -3.38 0.40 -4.53
CA LEU A 97 -3.80 1.62 -3.85
C LEU A 97 -3.56 2.79 -4.79
N GLU A 98 -4.63 3.42 -5.27
CA GLU A 98 -4.57 4.55 -6.21
C GLU A 98 -4.61 5.89 -5.46
N GLU A 99 -3.57 6.71 -5.65
CA GLU A 99 -3.46 8.06 -5.11
C GLU A 99 -4.42 9.01 -5.84
N SER A 100 -5.20 9.80 -5.11
CA SER A 100 -6.33 10.55 -5.66
C SER A 100 -5.95 11.78 -6.49
N GLU A 101 -4.78 12.37 -6.29
CA GLU A 101 -4.36 13.59 -7.00
C GLU A 101 -3.66 13.29 -8.33
N THR A 102 -2.71 12.35 -8.35
CA THR A 102 -1.89 12.02 -9.52
C THR A 102 -2.35 10.75 -10.24
N LEU A 103 -3.22 9.96 -9.60
CA LEU A 103 -3.60 8.61 -10.06
C LEU A 103 -2.40 7.63 -10.12
N ASP A 104 -1.35 7.93 -9.36
CA ASP A 104 -0.25 7.00 -9.17
C ASP A 104 -0.71 5.79 -8.36
N HIS A 105 -0.09 4.65 -8.62
CA HIS A 105 -0.48 3.37 -8.02
C HIS A 105 0.62 2.85 -7.12
N TYR A 106 0.24 2.52 -5.89
CA TYR A 106 1.09 1.74 -4.99
C TYR A 106 0.74 0.26 -5.08
N SER A 107 1.78 -0.58 -5.11
CA SER A 107 1.68 -2.04 -5.02
C SER A 107 2.50 -2.56 -3.85
N PHE A 108 2.19 -3.78 -3.39
CA PHE A 108 2.68 -4.28 -2.09
C PHE A 108 3.25 -5.69 -2.22
N ASP A 109 4.39 -5.92 -1.57
CA ASP A 109 4.91 -7.25 -1.28
C ASP A 109 4.91 -7.44 0.24
N THR A 110 3.92 -8.18 0.72
CA THR A 110 3.71 -8.41 2.16
C THR A 110 4.74 -9.35 2.76
N LYS A 111 5.36 -10.22 1.96
CA LYS A 111 6.40 -11.15 2.42
C LYS A 111 7.68 -10.41 2.71
N GLU A 112 8.05 -9.53 1.78
CA GLU A 112 9.26 -8.71 1.89
C GLU A 112 9.03 -7.41 2.66
N ASN A 113 7.80 -7.14 3.12
CA ASN A 113 7.42 -5.90 3.79
C ASN A 113 7.74 -4.65 2.94
N LEU A 114 7.40 -4.69 1.65
CA LEU A 114 7.69 -3.62 0.69
C LEU A 114 6.42 -2.97 0.16
N LEU A 115 6.52 -1.66 -0.09
CA LEU A 115 5.60 -0.87 -0.90
C LEU A 115 6.37 -0.35 -2.10
N PHE A 116 5.76 -0.44 -3.28
CA PHE A 116 6.31 0.07 -4.53
C PHE A 116 5.49 1.24 -5.03
N ASP A 117 6.20 2.30 -5.43
CA ASP A 117 5.67 3.46 -6.14
C ASP A 117 6.43 3.54 -7.47
N GLY A 118 5.86 2.92 -8.51
CA GLY A 118 6.60 2.63 -9.74
C GLY A 118 7.88 1.83 -9.46
N THR A 119 9.04 2.40 -9.78
CA THR A 119 10.36 1.79 -9.55
C THR A 119 10.90 2.00 -8.13
N ASN A 120 10.29 2.91 -7.37
CA ASN A 120 10.71 3.24 -6.01
C ASN A 120 10.27 2.15 -5.05
N LYS A 121 11.18 1.74 -4.17
CA LYS A 121 10.94 0.69 -3.18
C LYS A 121 11.01 1.28 -1.79
N TYR A 122 9.93 1.15 -1.03
CA TYR A 122 9.87 1.55 0.35
C TYR A 122 9.77 0.31 1.25
N LYS A 123 10.55 0.30 2.34
CA LYS A 123 10.50 -0.72 3.37
C LYS A 123 9.52 -0.30 4.46
N LYS A 124 8.55 -1.16 4.76
CA LYS A 124 7.67 -0.97 5.92
C LYS A 124 8.46 -1.19 7.21
N ILE A 125 8.34 -0.27 8.17
CA ILE A 125 9.04 -0.32 9.46
C ILE A 125 8.10 -0.31 10.67
N LYS A 126 6.82 0.03 10.46
CA LYS A 126 5.75 0.04 11.47
C LYS A 126 4.42 -0.30 10.82
#